data_AF-A0A2E4D8Z7-F1
#
_entry.id   AF-A0A2E4D8Z7-F1
#
_cell.length_a   1.000
_cell.length_b   1.000
_cell.length_c   1.000
_cell.angle_alpha   90.00
_cell.angle_beta   90.00
_cell.angle_gamma   90.00
#
_symmetry.space_group_name_H-M   'P 1'
#
loop_
_entity.id
_entity.type
_entity.pdbx_description
1 polymer ?
#
loop_
_entity_poly.entity_id
_entity_poly.type
_entity_poly.pdbx_seq_one_letter_code
_entity_poly.pdbx_strand_id
1 'polypeptide(L)'
;MLSLIVFIWILQGMAMFVDEFYFHHKRGLGAWERIGHPIDTLFFVSCFIFTLFLDASAAATSAFVILGLMSTLIIVKDEFVHAKECDGGEHLLHAFLFILHPCALIGLYWMWQAGQTFIIGVQTLIISLFMIYQVVYWNFAKGKKYEQFATS
;
A
#
# COMPACT_ATOMS: atom_id res chain seq x y z
N MET A 1 -16.42 16.24 2.94
CA MET A 1 -15.55 15.60 1.93
C MET A 1 -14.17 15.29 2.50
N LEU A 2 -13.42 16.30 2.98
CA LEU A 2 -12.10 16.11 3.63
C LEU A 2 -12.11 15.00 4.70
N SER A 3 -13.04 15.07 5.67
CA SER A 3 -13.13 14.10 6.76
C SER A 3 -13.41 12.67 6.28
N LEU A 4 -14.17 12.50 5.20
CA LEU A 4 -14.46 11.18 4.63
C LEU A 4 -13.22 10.58 3.98
N ILE A 5 -12.44 11.38 3.26
CA ILE A 5 -11.19 10.92 2.63
C ILE A 5 -10.16 10.53 3.67
N VAL A 6 -9.97 11.38 4.70
CA VAL A 6 -9.09 11.06 5.82
C VAL A 6 -9.55 9.80 6.55
N PHE A 7 -10.86 9.62 6.73
CA PHE A 7 -11.42 8.40 7.30
C PHE A 7 -11.08 7.15 6.47
N ILE A 8 -11.18 7.21 5.14
CA ILE A 8 -10.79 6.10 4.25
C ILE A 8 -9.30 5.76 4.43
N TRP A 9 -8.41 6.76 4.50
CA TRP A 9 -6.98 6.53 4.73
C TRP A 9 -6.68 5.95 6.11
N ILE A 10 -7.38 6.41 7.15
CA ILE A 10 -7.27 5.82 8.49
C ILE A 10 -7.70 4.35 8.45
N LEU A 11 -8.82 4.05 7.81
CA LEU A 11 -9.35 2.69 7.71
C LEU A 11 -8.39 1.77 6.94
N GLN A 12 -7.82 2.24 5.83
CA GLN A 12 -6.79 1.51 5.10
C GLN A 12 -5.54 1.30 5.96
N GLY A 13 -5.06 2.34 6.65
CA GLY A 13 -3.91 2.25 7.53
C GLY A 13 -4.11 1.26 8.68
N MET A 14 -5.30 1.23 9.28
CA MET A 14 -5.66 0.26 10.31
C MET A 14 -5.71 -1.17 9.76
N ALA A 15 -6.29 -1.37 8.58
CA ALA A 15 -6.32 -2.67 7.93
C ALA A 15 -4.91 -3.17 7.58
N MET A 16 -4.05 -2.31 7.02
CA MET A 16 -2.64 -2.64 6.77
C MET A 16 -1.87 -2.92 8.07
N PHE A 17 -2.19 -2.22 9.16
CA PHE A 17 -1.57 -2.47 10.46
C PHE A 17 -1.94 -3.86 10.99
N VAL A 18 -3.21 -4.26 10.88
CA VAL A 18 -3.65 -5.60 11.29
C VAL A 18 -2.97 -6.66 10.41
N ASP A 19 -2.94 -6.45 9.10
CA ASP A 19 -2.24 -7.35 8.17
C ASP A 19 -0.77 -7.56 8.58
N GLU A 20 -0.05 -6.45 8.68
CA GLU A 20 1.39 -6.46 8.93
C GLU A 20 1.75 -7.00 10.31
N PHE A 21 1.10 -6.52 11.38
CA PHE A 21 1.51 -6.83 12.75
C PHE A 21 0.83 -8.05 13.35
N TYR A 22 -0.26 -8.54 12.75
CA TYR A 22 -0.92 -9.77 13.18
C TYR A 22 -0.72 -10.91 12.18
N PHE A 23 -1.20 -10.79 10.94
CA PHE A 23 -1.19 -11.90 9.99
C PHE A 23 0.22 -12.26 9.52
N HIS A 24 1.00 -11.30 9.01
CA HIS A 24 2.38 -11.55 8.59
C HIS A 24 3.27 -12.02 9.75
N HIS A 25 3.07 -11.46 10.94
CA HIS A 25 3.85 -11.91 12.10
C HIS A 25 3.51 -13.34 12.53
N LYS A 26 2.23 -13.73 12.44
CA LYS A 26 1.73 -15.07 12.77
C LYS A 26 2.22 -16.13 11.79
N ARG A 27 2.08 -15.92 10.47
CA ARG A 27 2.45 -16.94 9.46
C ARG A 27 3.88 -16.83 8.95
N GLY A 28 4.51 -15.66 9.10
CA GLY A 28 5.72 -15.29 8.37
C GLY A 28 5.39 -14.54 7.09
N LEU A 29 6.42 -14.21 6.31
CA LEU A 29 6.25 -13.52 5.03
C LEU A 29 7.05 -14.23 3.95
N GLY A 30 6.40 -14.66 2.88
CA GLY A 30 7.01 -15.40 1.78
C GLY A 30 8.04 -14.56 1.02
N ALA A 31 8.96 -15.21 0.31
CA ALA A 31 9.99 -14.50 -0.48
C ALA A 31 9.39 -13.56 -1.54
N TRP A 32 8.28 -13.97 -2.17
CA TRP A 32 7.58 -13.16 -3.16
C TRP A 32 6.93 -11.92 -2.53
N GLU A 33 6.30 -12.07 -1.37
CA GLU A 33 5.64 -10.97 -0.65
C GLU A 33 6.65 -9.96 -0.11
N ARG A 34 7.82 -10.43 0.35
CA ARG A 34 8.93 -9.56 0.81
C ARG A 34 9.40 -8.55 -0.24
N ILE A 35 9.25 -8.87 -1.52
CA ILE A 35 9.59 -8.01 -2.66
C ILE A 35 8.33 -7.34 -3.21
N GLY A 36 7.22 -8.07 -3.27
CA GLY A 36 5.92 -7.59 -3.74
C GLY A 36 5.43 -6.39 -2.95
N HIS A 37 5.35 -6.49 -1.62
CA HIS A 37 4.77 -5.41 -0.79
C HIS A 37 5.52 -4.08 -0.90
N PRO A 38 6.87 -4.05 -0.92
CA PRO A 38 7.60 -2.82 -1.23
C PRO A 38 7.28 -2.25 -2.62
N ILE A 39 7.11 -3.10 -3.65
CA ILE A 39 6.75 -2.65 -4.99
C ILE A 39 5.34 -2.05 -4.99
N ASP A 40 4.38 -2.68 -4.32
CA ASP A 40 3.00 -2.18 -4.22
C ASP A 40 2.96 -0.82 -3.54
N THR A 41 3.66 -0.71 -2.41
CA THR A 41 3.78 0.53 -1.65
C THR A 41 4.52 1.60 -2.44
N LEU A 42 5.53 1.24 -3.23
CA LEU A 42 6.25 2.17 -4.11
C LEU A 42 5.32 2.78 -5.16
N PHE A 43 4.50 1.96 -5.84
CA PHE A 43 3.55 2.48 -6.83
C PHE A 43 2.48 3.35 -6.17
N PHE A 44 2.01 2.98 -4.98
CA PHE A 44 1.05 3.78 -4.22
C PHE A 44 1.64 5.13 -3.80
N VAL A 45 2.80 5.14 -3.14
CA VAL A 45 3.45 6.38 -2.68
C VAL A 45 3.92 7.25 -3.85
N SER A 46 4.23 6.66 -5.01
CA SER A 46 4.52 7.42 -6.23
C SER A 46 3.34 8.28 -6.67
N CYS A 47 2.10 7.83 -6.47
CA CYS A 47 0.92 8.67 -6.71
C CYS A 47 0.91 9.90 -5.79
N PHE A 48 1.23 9.72 -4.51
CA PHE A 48 1.31 10.81 -3.54
C PHE A 48 2.44 11.79 -3.88
N ILE A 49 3.64 11.28 -4.16
CA ILE A 49 4.79 12.08 -4.59
C ILE A 49 4.43 12.89 -5.84
N PHE A 50 3.80 12.28 -6.84
CA PHE A 50 3.36 12.96 -8.05
C PHE A 50 2.51 14.20 -7.73
N THR A 51 1.52 14.06 -6.83
CA THR A 51 0.62 15.16 -6.45
C THR A 51 1.28 16.25 -5.58
N LEU A 52 2.44 15.98 -4.98
CA LEU A 52 3.20 16.97 -4.22
C LEU A 52 4.03 17.89 -5.10
N PHE A 53 4.46 17.41 -6.27
CA PHE A 53 5.42 18.11 -7.13
C PHE A 53 4.83 18.64 -8.43
N LEU A 54 3.62 18.22 -8.80
CA LEU A 54 2.95 18.65 -10.03
C LEU A 54 1.62 19.34 -9.73
N ASP A 55 1.37 20.43 -10.42
CA ASP A 55 0.10 21.13 -10.35
C ASP A 55 -1.00 20.40 -11.15
N ALA A 56 -2.24 20.56 -10.69
CA ALA A 56 -3.42 20.01 -11.33
C ALA A 56 -3.65 20.66 -12.71
N SER A 57 -3.16 20.00 -13.76
CA SER A 57 -3.44 20.31 -15.16
C SER A 57 -4.14 19.13 -15.84
N ALA A 58 -4.68 19.33 -17.04
CA ALA A 58 -5.32 18.25 -17.80
C ALA A 58 -4.34 17.10 -18.09
N ALA A 59 -3.12 17.41 -18.54
CA ALA A 59 -2.09 16.42 -18.80
C ALA A 59 -1.64 15.68 -17.53
N ALA A 60 -1.42 16.41 -16.43
CA ALA A 60 -1.05 15.81 -15.15
C ALA A 60 -2.18 14.93 -14.58
N THR A 61 -3.44 15.31 -14.80
CA THR A 61 -4.61 14.51 -14.41
C THR A 61 -4.65 13.19 -15.16
N SER A 62 -4.44 13.19 -16.48
CA SER A 62 -4.34 11.95 -17.25
C SER A 62 -3.19 11.06 -16.79
N ALA A 63 -2.02 11.65 -16.51
CA ALA A 63 -0.87 10.91 -15.99
C ALA A 63 -1.14 10.32 -14.60
N PHE A 64 -1.78 11.07 -13.70
CA PHE A 64 -2.20 10.59 -12.38
C PHE A 64 -3.19 9.41 -12.49
N VAL A 65 -4.18 9.50 -13.38
CA VAL A 65 -5.14 8.41 -13.60
C VAL A 65 -4.43 7.14 -14.09
N ILE A 66 -3.51 7.26 -15.05
CA ILE A 66 -2.72 6.11 -15.52
C ILE A 66 -1.90 5.51 -14.38
N LEU A 67 -1.21 6.34 -13.60
CA LEU A 67 -0.39 5.90 -12.47
C LEU A 67 -1.24 5.22 -11.39
N GLY A 68 -2.41 5.76 -11.07
CA GLY A 68 -3.34 5.18 -10.10
C GLY A 68 -3.94 3.85 -10.57
N LEU A 69 -4.25 3.71 -11.86
CA LEU A 69 -4.66 2.45 -12.46
C LEU A 69 -3.55 1.40 -12.37
N MET A 70 -2.31 1.77 -12.72
CA MET A 70 -1.16 0.87 -12.57
C MET A 70 -0.97 0.44 -11.11
N SER A 71 -1.05 1.38 -10.16
CA SER A 71 -0.98 1.08 -8.73
C SER A 71 -2.11 0.18 -8.24
N THR A 72 -3.29 0.24 -8.85
CA THR A 72 -4.41 -0.67 -8.49
C THR A 72 -4.23 -2.04 -9.13
N LEU A 73 -3.73 -2.11 -10.37
CA LEU A 73 -3.49 -3.38 -11.06
C LEU A 73 -2.34 -4.16 -10.45
N ILE A 74 -1.31 -3.49 -9.93
CA ILE A 74 -0.13 -4.16 -9.40
C ILE A 74 -0.48 -5.00 -8.16
N ILE A 75 -1.38 -4.53 -7.30
CA ILE A 75 -1.80 -5.27 -6.09
C ILE A 75 -2.67 -6.50 -6.43
N VAL A 76 -3.29 -6.54 -7.61
CA VAL A 76 -4.08 -7.71 -8.04
C VAL A 76 -3.20 -8.96 -8.16
N LYS A 77 -1.89 -8.80 -8.40
CA LYS A 77 -0.95 -9.93 -8.47
C LYS A 77 -0.89 -10.72 -7.15
N ASP A 78 -1.16 -10.08 -6.01
CA ASP A 78 -0.99 -10.71 -4.70
C ASP A 78 -2.08 -11.73 -4.41
N GLU A 79 -3.21 -11.64 -5.10
CA GLU A 79 -4.30 -12.61 -5.00
C GLU A 79 -3.83 -14.04 -5.32
N PHE A 80 -2.89 -14.22 -6.24
CA PHE A 80 -2.33 -15.53 -6.56
C PHE A 80 -1.52 -16.14 -5.42
N VAL A 81 -0.97 -15.30 -4.54
CA VAL A 81 -0.25 -15.71 -3.33
C VAL A 81 -1.24 -15.88 -2.19
N HIS A 82 -2.15 -14.93 -2.00
CA HIS A 82 -3.16 -14.98 -0.93
C HIS A 82 -4.03 -16.23 -1.02
N ALA A 83 -4.46 -16.62 -2.22
CA ALA A 83 -5.25 -17.84 -2.45
C ALA A 83 -4.55 -19.13 -1.97
N LYS A 84 -3.22 -19.11 -1.79
CA LYS A 84 -2.42 -20.25 -1.34
C LYS A 84 -2.03 -20.17 0.12
N GLU A 85 -1.74 -18.96 0.61
CA GLU A 85 -1.07 -18.76 1.90
C GLU A 85 -1.97 -18.20 3.00
N CYS A 86 -3.02 -17.46 2.64
CA CYS A 86 -3.86 -16.75 3.61
C CYS A 86 -4.99 -17.63 4.14
N ASP A 87 -5.29 -17.53 5.44
CA ASP A 87 -6.53 -18.08 6.00
C ASP A 87 -7.73 -17.19 5.60
N GLY A 88 -8.96 -17.67 5.83
CA GLY A 88 -10.16 -16.94 5.40
C GLY A 88 -10.31 -15.54 6.02
N GLY A 89 -9.74 -15.30 7.21
CA GLY A 89 -9.77 -13.99 7.85
C GLY A 89 -8.81 -13.00 7.21
N GLU A 90 -7.59 -13.47 6.91
CA GLU A 90 -6.59 -12.69 6.17
C GLU A 90 -7.08 -12.39 4.75
N HIS A 91 -7.69 -13.37 4.09
CA HIS A 91 -8.29 -13.21 2.75
C HIS A 91 -9.36 -12.11 2.72
N LEU A 92 -10.25 -12.08 3.71
CA LEU A 92 -11.26 -11.04 3.84
C LEU A 92 -10.63 -9.66 4.06
N LEU A 93 -9.57 -9.57 4.86
CA LEU A 93 -8.84 -8.33 5.09
C LEU A 93 -8.22 -7.81 3.78
N HIS A 94 -7.63 -8.69 2.97
CA HIS A 94 -7.03 -8.32 1.69
C HIS A 94 -8.08 -7.89 0.66
N ALA A 95 -9.21 -8.59 0.57
CA ALA A 95 -10.33 -8.15 -0.26
C ALA A 95 -10.82 -6.74 0.13
N PHE A 96 -10.84 -6.44 1.43
CA PHE A 96 -11.20 -5.11 1.92
C PHE A 96 -10.13 -4.06 1.56
N LEU A 97 -8.85 -4.37 1.72
CA LEU A 97 -7.73 -3.51 1.29
C LEU A 97 -7.77 -3.22 -0.22
N PHE A 98 -8.13 -4.20 -1.05
CA PHE A 98 -8.26 -4.04 -2.50
C PHE A 98 -9.36 -3.04 -2.88
N ILE A 99 -10.42 -2.95 -2.07
CA ILE A 99 -11.48 -1.94 -2.26
C ILE A 99 -11.00 -0.57 -1.78
N LEU A 100 -10.32 -0.52 -0.62
CA LEU A 100 -9.86 0.74 -0.04
C LEU A 100 -8.78 1.43 -0.89
N HIS A 101 -7.91 0.66 -1.54
CA HIS A 101 -6.80 1.19 -2.35
C HIS A 101 -7.24 2.17 -3.45
N PRO A 102 -8.14 1.82 -4.39
CA PRO A 102 -8.63 2.78 -5.38
C PRO A 102 -9.46 3.91 -4.73
N CYS A 103 -10.21 3.64 -3.64
CA CYS A 103 -10.92 4.68 -2.91
C CYS A 103 -9.95 5.73 -2.30
N ALA A 104 -8.81 5.30 -1.79
CA ALA A 104 -7.78 6.16 -1.25
C ALA A 104 -7.09 6.99 -2.34
N LEU A 105 -6.84 6.42 -3.51
CA LEU A 105 -6.29 7.13 -4.68
C LEU A 105 -7.28 8.14 -5.27
N ILE A 106 -8.58 7.81 -5.30
CA ILE A 106 -9.62 8.78 -5.61
C ILE A 106 -9.57 9.89 -4.56
N GLY A 107 -9.57 9.57 -3.27
CA GLY A 107 -9.43 10.56 -2.20
C GLY A 107 -8.22 11.49 -2.38
N LEU A 108 -7.06 10.92 -2.74
CA LEU A 108 -5.84 11.67 -3.08
C LEU A 108 -6.05 12.63 -4.24
N TYR A 109 -6.70 12.20 -5.32
CA TYR A 109 -7.03 13.08 -6.45
C TYR A 109 -7.82 14.31 -5.99
N TRP A 110 -8.86 14.12 -5.18
CA TRP A 110 -9.68 15.23 -4.68
C TRP A 110 -8.89 16.15 -3.75
N MET A 111 -7.99 15.62 -2.92
CA MET A 111 -7.10 16.43 -2.08
C MET A 111 -6.14 17.27 -2.91
N TRP A 112 -5.61 16.67 -3.97
CA TRP A 112 -4.69 17.34 -4.89
C TRP A 112 -5.37 18.48 -5.63
N GLN A 113 -6.56 18.26 -6.19
CA GLN A 113 -7.37 19.32 -6.82
C GLN A 113 -7.74 20.44 -5.84
N ALA A 114 -7.91 20.11 -4.55
CA ALA A 114 -8.19 21.07 -3.49
C ALA A 114 -6.95 21.74 -2.89
N GLY A 115 -5.76 21.50 -3.43
CA GLY A 115 -4.50 22.12 -2.98
C GLY A 115 -4.07 21.71 -1.56
N GLN A 116 -4.51 20.55 -1.06
CA GLN A 116 -4.27 20.10 0.32
C GLN A 116 -2.87 19.49 0.52
N THR A 117 -1.83 20.20 0.10
CA THR A 117 -0.44 19.72 0.04
C THR A 117 0.11 19.28 1.40
N PHE A 118 -0.26 19.95 2.49
CA PHE A 118 0.19 19.57 3.83
C PHE A 118 -0.28 18.17 4.23
N ILE A 119 -1.59 17.89 4.07
CA ILE A 119 -2.18 16.60 4.44
C ILE A 119 -1.63 15.48 3.54
N ILE A 120 -1.48 15.75 2.24
CA ILE A 120 -0.84 14.83 1.31
C ILE A 120 0.59 14.54 1.77
N GLY A 121 1.37 15.57 2.13
CA GLY A 121 2.75 15.42 2.59
C GLY A 121 2.90 14.57 3.86
N VAL A 122 2.01 14.77 4.84
CA VAL A 122 1.95 13.92 6.03
C VAL A 122 1.67 12.47 5.66
N GLN A 123 0.68 12.23 4.81
CA GLN A 123 0.34 10.87 4.38
C GLN A 123 1.47 10.21 3.59
N THR A 124 2.14 10.95 2.69
CA THR A 124 3.34 10.50 1.95
C THR A 124 4.42 10.03 2.91
N LEU A 125 4.70 10.81 3.96
CA LEU A 125 5.70 10.47 4.96
C LEU A 125 5.34 9.17 5.70
N ILE A 126 4.09 9.04 6.15
CA ILE A 126 3.61 7.84 6.85
C ILE A 126 3.78 6.60 5.97
N ILE A 127 3.33 6.64 4.71
CA ILE A 127 3.44 5.53 3.77
C ILE A 127 4.92 5.20 3.50
N SER A 128 5.77 6.21 3.33
CA SER A 128 7.20 6.04 3.10
C SER A 128 7.89 5.37 4.29
N LEU A 129 7.56 5.78 5.52
CA LEU A 129 8.09 5.14 6.73
C LEU A 129 7.63 3.69 6.87
N PHE A 130 6.38 3.40 6.52
CA PHE A 130 5.87 2.02 6.49
C PHE A 130 6.59 1.16 5.45
N MET A 131 6.83 1.68 4.25
CA MET A 131 7.62 1.00 3.22
C MET A 131 9.04 0.69 3.70
N ILE A 132 9.72 1.67 4.31
CA ILE A 132 11.06 1.50 4.88
C ILE A 132 11.04 0.42 5.95
N TYR A 133 10.04 0.44 6.84
CA TYR A 133 9.85 -0.59 7.85
C TYR A 133 9.73 -1.98 7.20
N GLN A 134 8.84 -2.17 6.22
CA GLN A 134 8.65 -3.46 5.56
C GLN A 134 9.94 -3.97 4.90
N VAL A 135 10.65 -3.08 4.19
CA VAL A 135 11.94 -3.40 3.56
C VAL A 135 12.96 -3.82 4.61
N VAL A 136 13.19 -3.00 5.63
CA VAL A 136 14.21 -3.25 6.66
C VAL A 136 13.88 -4.49 7.48
N TYR A 137 12.65 -4.60 7.97
CA TYR A 137 12.26 -5.66 8.89
C TYR A 137 12.25 -7.02 8.19
N TRP A 138 11.60 -7.15 7.03
CA TRP A 138 11.45 -8.47 6.40
C TRP A 138 12.64 -8.91 5.55
N ASN A 139 13.36 -7.99 4.93
CA ASN A 139 14.52 -8.35 4.12
C ASN A 139 15.81 -8.45 4.94
N PHE A 140 16.00 -7.62 5.97
CA PHE A 140 17.26 -7.55 6.71
C PHE A 140 17.20 -8.11 8.14
N ALA A 141 16.13 -7.84 8.90
CA ALA A 141 16.04 -8.27 10.29
C ALA A 141 15.56 -9.72 10.43
N LYS A 142 14.41 -10.06 9.81
CA LYS A 142 13.74 -11.36 9.95
C LYS A 142 14.04 -12.31 8.79
N GLY A 143 14.47 -11.80 7.64
CA GLY A 143 14.69 -12.57 6.41
C GLY A 143 15.66 -13.75 6.54
N LYS A 144 16.66 -13.63 7.43
CA LYS A 144 17.63 -14.71 7.71
C LYS A 144 17.04 -15.91 8.45
N LYS A 145 15.90 -15.75 9.12
CA LYS A 145 15.31 -16.80 9.97
C LYS A 145 14.43 -17.79 9.19
N TYR A 146 13.93 -17.42 8.01
CA TYR A 146 13.05 -18.27 7.18
C TYR A 146 13.78 -18.98 6.03
N GLU A 147 14.95 -18.49 5.59
CA GLU A 147 15.80 -19.23 4.65
C GLU A 147 16.32 -20.55 5.24
N GLN A 148 16.40 -20.67 6.57
CA GLN A 148 16.80 -21.91 7.26
C GLN A 148 15.75 -23.03 7.23
N PHE A 149 14.49 -22.72 6.90
CA PHE A 149 13.39 -23.71 6.82
C PHE A 149 12.99 -24.08 5.39
N ALA A 150 13.49 -23.34 4.38
CA ALA A 150 13.21 -23.63 2.97
C ALA A 150 14.18 -24.65 2.35
N THR A 151 15.20 -25.09 3.10
CA THR A 151 16.22 -26.07 2.68
C THR A 151 16.16 -27.39 3.45
N SER A 152 15.14 -27.60 4.27
CA SER A 152 14.84 -28.87 4.97
C SER A 152 13.61 -29.54 4.38
#